data_AF-A0A0D0BLB5-F1
#
_entry.id   AF-A0A0D0BLB5-F1
#
_cell.length_a   1.000
_cell.length_b   1.000
_cell.length_c   1.000
_cell.angle_alpha   90.00
_cell.angle_beta   90.00
_cell.angle_gamma   90.00
#
_symmetry.space_group_name_H-M   'P 1'
#
loop_
_entity.id
_entity.type
_entity.pdbx_description
1 polymer ?
#
loop_
_entity_poly.entity_id
_entity_poly.type
_entity_poly.pdbx_seq_one_letter_code
_entity_poly.pdbx_strand_id
1 'polypeptide(L)'
;MRGRTYLAQVVPVDQPAWLGKFISKRLTDADKKVFDEVLDGKSQDLKFSGVLSQAGTFAGIYKVEKYAKATGPAAHGPLVAKVYRATVEEIQHSPDEIENNAAEVKIKKLLGEYAGSGTLSQSSGKKHHFFIMKQLSGTVLSKTPQLKSTKNKEALLKTLREKYCAWSAKTAIQHKVMTLDTHEDNILVEFEGNTENVKSILTPDWDEGQEIIGTPSEKEVHDFSMKYIMF
;
A
#
# COMPACT_ATOMS: atom_id res chain seq x y z
N MET A 1 -9.44 5.76 -22.27
CA MET A 1 -9.53 6.03 -20.81
C MET A 1 -10.82 5.37 -20.32
N ARG A 2 -10.76 4.20 -19.68
CA ARG A 2 -11.91 3.70 -18.93
C ARG A 2 -11.90 4.45 -17.62
N GLY A 3 -12.81 5.42 -17.48
CA GLY A 3 -13.01 6.11 -16.22
C GLY A 3 -13.29 5.06 -15.15
N ARG A 4 -12.38 4.94 -14.17
CA ARG A 4 -12.78 4.38 -12.90
C ARG A 4 -13.77 5.39 -12.35
N THR A 5 -15.05 5.09 -12.46
CA THR A 5 -16.03 5.63 -11.53
C THR A 5 -15.48 5.26 -10.16
N TYR A 6 -14.94 6.23 -9.44
CA TYR A 6 -14.82 6.12 -8.00
C TYR A 6 -16.25 5.83 -7.56
N LEU A 7 -16.56 4.56 -7.27
CA LEU A 7 -17.70 4.28 -6.40
C LEU A 7 -17.42 5.16 -5.20
N ALA A 8 -18.28 6.16 -4.98
CA ALA A 8 -18.18 7.04 -3.84
C ALA A 8 -17.89 6.13 -2.64
N GLN A 9 -16.69 6.29 -2.06
CA GLN A 9 -16.23 5.49 -0.93
C GLN A 9 -17.40 5.45 0.05
N VAL A 10 -17.98 4.26 0.22
CA VAL A 10 -19.05 4.08 1.19
C VAL A 10 -18.35 4.14 2.53
N VAL A 11 -18.19 5.34 3.08
CA VAL A 11 -17.93 5.49 4.50
C VAL A 11 -19.05 4.73 5.18
N PRO A 12 -18.74 3.67 5.94
CA PRO A 12 -19.77 2.89 6.58
C PRO A 12 -20.68 3.80 7.39
N VAL A 13 -22.00 3.70 7.17
CA VAL A 13 -23.00 4.42 7.97
C VAL A 13 -22.83 4.12 9.47
N ASP A 14 -22.24 2.95 9.77
CA ASP A 14 -21.87 2.50 11.12
C ASP A 14 -20.34 2.51 11.32
N GLN A 15 -19.67 3.64 11.10
CA GLN A 15 -18.24 3.73 11.44
C GLN A 15 -18.07 3.62 12.97
N PRO A 16 -17.31 2.64 13.47
CA PRO A 16 -17.14 2.46 14.91
C PRO A 16 -16.33 3.62 15.49
N ALA A 17 -16.61 4.00 16.73
CA ALA A 17 -15.96 5.15 17.39
C ALA A 17 -14.44 5.00 17.53
N TRP A 18 -13.91 3.79 17.44
CA TRP A 18 -12.47 3.51 17.47
C TRP A 18 -11.78 3.75 16.13
N LEU A 19 -12.52 3.83 15.02
CA LEU A 19 -11.97 4.09 13.68
C LEU A 19 -11.96 5.60 13.43
N GLY A 20 -10.76 6.16 13.29
CA GLY A 20 -10.52 7.57 13.09
C GLY A 20 -10.71 8.03 11.65
N LYS A 21 -10.12 9.19 11.35
CA LYS A 21 -10.10 9.75 9.99
C LYS A 21 -8.97 9.13 9.17
N PHE A 22 -8.98 9.41 7.86
CA PHE A 22 -7.84 9.16 6.99
C PHE A 22 -6.57 9.82 7.53
N ILE A 23 -5.45 9.11 7.44
CA ILE A 23 -4.13 9.57 7.90
C ILE A 23 -3.71 10.86 7.18
N SER A 24 -4.14 11.06 5.93
CA SER A 24 -3.89 12.29 5.14
C SER A 24 -4.39 13.56 5.84
N LYS A 25 -5.43 13.46 6.67
CA LYS A 25 -5.98 14.60 7.43
C LYS A 25 -5.29 14.86 8.77
N ARG A 26 -4.25 14.10 9.10
CA ARG A 26 -3.41 14.27 10.31
C ARG A 26 -1.91 14.27 10.01
N LEU A 27 -1.54 14.74 8.83
CA LEU A 27 -0.14 14.94 8.48
C LEU A 27 0.43 16.15 9.22
N THR A 28 1.60 15.96 9.80
CA THR A 28 2.44 17.06 10.30
C THR A 28 3.19 17.73 9.15
N ASP A 29 3.75 18.91 9.38
CA ASP A 29 4.60 19.56 8.38
C ASP A 29 5.82 18.70 8.00
N ALA A 30 6.35 17.92 8.93
CA ALA A 30 7.43 16.98 8.66
C ALA A 30 6.99 15.83 7.74
N ASP A 31 5.75 15.34 7.91
CA ASP A 31 5.20 14.31 7.03
C ASP A 31 5.03 14.84 5.59
N LYS A 32 4.60 16.09 5.44
CA LYS A 32 4.40 16.72 4.12
C LYS A 32 5.70 16.97 3.36
N LYS A 33 6.82 17.13 4.07
CA LYS A 33 8.17 17.34 3.51
C LYS A 33 8.92 16.06 3.21
N VAL A 34 8.27 14.89 3.29
CA VAL A 34 8.95 13.59 3.17
C VAL A 34 9.66 13.40 1.82
N PHE A 35 9.21 14.08 0.76
CA PHE A 35 9.83 14.02 -0.57
C PHE A 35 10.88 15.11 -0.84
N ASP A 36 11.10 16.05 0.10
CA ASP A 36 12.06 17.14 -0.05
C ASP A 36 13.51 16.62 0.00
N GLU A 37 13.72 15.44 0.57
CA GLU A 37 15.01 14.73 0.51
C GLU A 37 15.31 14.33 -0.94
N VAL A 38 16.24 15.03 -1.57
CA VAL A 38 16.65 14.72 -2.94
C VAL A 38 17.55 13.47 -2.95
N LEU A 39 16.91 12.30 -2.89
CA LEU A 39 17.50 11.10 -3.46
C LEU A 39 17.48 11.26 -4.99
N ASP A 40 18.51 11.89 -5.54
CA ASP A 40 18.68 11.92 -7.00
C ASP A 40 18.82 10.47 -7.48
N GLY A 41 17.84 9.95 -8.22
CA GLY A 41 17.92 8.59 -8.76
C GLY A 41 18.94 8.42 -9.90
N LYS A 42 19.73 9.46 -10.21
CA LYS A 42 21.00 9.34 -10.94
C LYS A 42 22.21 9.16 -10.02
N SER A 43 22.03 9.25 -8.70
CA SER A 43 23.10 8.93 -7.75
C SER A 43 23.50 7.47 -7.93
N GLN A 44 24.80 7.18 -7.84
CA GLN A 44 25.31 5.81 -7.83
C GLN A 44 24.75 4.97 -6.67
N ASP A 45 24.02 5.60 -5.76
CA ASP A 45 23.43 5.02 -4.58
C ASP A 45 22.06 4.40 -4.82
N LEU A 46 21.36 4.70 -5.93
CA LEU A 46 20.03 4.16 -6.26
C LEU A 46 19.99 3.61 -7.69
N LYS A 47 19.67 2.31 -7.83
CA LYS A 47 19.52 1.66 -9.13
C LYS A 47 18.25 0.82 -9.18
N PHE A 48 17.49 0.93 -10.26
CA PHE A 48 16.32 0.10 -10.53
C PHE A 48 16.66 -1.00 -11.54
N SER A 49 16.17 -2.23 -11.32
CA SER A 49 16.47 -3.41 -12.18
C SER A 49 15.28 -3.92 -12.99
N GLY A 50 14.09 -3.31 -12.87
CA GLY A 50 12.93 -3.69 -13.67
C GLY A 50 11.61 -3.15 -13.12
N VAL A 51 10.57 -3.24 -13.94
CA VAL A 51 9.21 -2.81 -13.60
C VAL A 51 8.39 -4.01 -13.13
N LEU A 52 7.80 -3.91 -11.94
CA LEU A 52 6.85 -4.90 -11.40
C LEU A 52 5.42 -4.63 -11.84
N SER A 53 5.03 -3.35 -11.93
CA SER A 53 3.69 -2.93 -12.33
C SER A 53 3.72 -1.49 -12.86
N GLN A 54 2.81 -1.18 -13.78
CA GLN A 54 2.49 0.19 -14.22
C GLN A 54 0.99 0.51 -14.09
N ALA A 55 0.24 -0.34 -13.38
CA ALA A 55 -1.18 -0.16 -13.17
C ALA A 55 -1.45 0.99 -12.17
N GLY A 56 -2.59 1.67 -12.32
CA GLY A 56 -3.08 2.68 -11.37
C GLY A 56 -2.65 4.12 -11.67
N THR A 57 -2.60 4.94 -10.61
CA THR A 57 -2.19 6.36 -10.58
C THR A 57 -0.67 6.54 -10.57
N PHE A 58 0.09 5.44 -10.64
CA PHE A 58 1.54 5.46 -10.55
C PHE A 58 2.20 5.46 -11.94
N ALA A 59 3.41 6.01 -12.03
CA ALA A 59 4.30 5.83 -13.17
C ALA A 59 4.82 4.38 -13.21
N GLY A 60 5.02 3.79 -12.03
CA GLY A 60 5.29 2.36 -11.90
C GLY A 60 5.78 1.96 -10.51
N ILE A 61 5.78 0.65 -10.28
CA ILE A 61 6.44 -0.01 -9.17
C ILE A 61 7.71 -0.67 -9.74
N TYR A 62 8.87 -0.33 -9.20
CA TYR A 62 10.18 -0.76 -9.72
C TYR A 62 10.90 -1.60 -8.68
N LYS A 63 11.62 -2.64 -9.12
CA LYS A 63 12.58 -3.34 -8.26
C LYS A 63 13.78 -2.43 -8.00
N VAL A 64 14.23 -2.39 -6.75
CA VAL A 64 15.45 -1.67 -6.35
C VAL A 64 16.60 -2.67 -6.29
N GLU A 65 17.56 -2.51 -7.20
CA GLU A 65 18.78 -3.33 -7.29
C GLU A 65 19.83 -2.90 -6.28
N LYS A 66 19.93 -1.59 -6.07
CA LYS A 66 20.88 -0.97 -5.15
C LYS A 66 20.22 0.22 -4.48
N TYR A 67 20.32 0.27 -3.15
CA TYR A 67 20.03 1.47 -2.38
C TYR A 67 20.98 1.57 -1.18
N ALA A 68 22.08 2.31 -1.34
CA ALA A 68 23.16 2.36 -0.35
C ALA A 68 22.76 3.05 0.97
N LYS A 69 21.71 3.89 0.93
CA LYS A 69 21.17 4.62 2.08
C LYS A 69 19.94 3.92 2.70
N ALA A 70 19.72 2.64 2.40
CA ALA A 70 18.63 1.89 3.00
C ALA A 70 18.77 1.88 4.53
N THR A 71 17.76 2.40 5.22
CA THR A 71 17.70 2.42 6.68
C THR A 71 16.43 1.73 7.17
N GLY A 72 16.42 1.37 8.46
CA GLY A 72 15.25 0.75 9.12
C GLY A 72 15.04 -0.73 8.76
N PRO A 73 13.96 -1.34 9.28
CA PRO A 73 13.71 -2.78 9.14
C PRO A 73 13.55 -3.25 7.69
N ALA A 74 13.08 -2.36 6.80
CA ALA A 74 12.92 -2.63 5.37
C ALA A 74 14.26 -2.91 4.66
N ALA A 75 15.38 -2.35 5.15
CA ALA A 75 16.70 -2.48 4.52
C ALA A 75 17.27 -3.91 4.52
N HIS A 76 16.68 -4.83 5.30
CA HIS A 76 17.15 -6.21 5.43
C HIS A 76 16.59 -7.18 4.37
N GLY A 77 15.85 -6.69 3.38
CA GLY A 77 15.23 -7.53 2.35
C GLY A 77 15.16 -6.86 0.98
N PRO A 78 14.55 -7.54 -0.01
CA PRO A 78 14.32 -6.95 -1.33
C PRO A 78 13.48 -5.69 -1.20
N LEU A 79 13.84 -4.66 -1.98
CA LEU A 79 13.19 -3.36 -1.96
C LEU A 79 12.51 -3.07 -3.30
N VAL A 80 11.43 -2.28 -3.24
CA VAL A 80 10.73 -1.74 -4.40
C VAL A 80 10.54 -0.24 -4.25
N ALA A 81 10.48 0.47 -5.37
CA ALA A 81 10.15 1.89 -5.42
C ALA A 81 8.78 2.09 -6.06
N LYS A 82 7.87 2.80 -5.38
CA LYS A 82 6.61 3.30 -5.95
C LYS A 82 6.87 4.72 -6.44
N VAL A 83 6.74 4.93 -7.75
CA VAL A 83 6.96 6.23 -8.42
C VAL A 83 5.61 6.77 -8.86
N TYR A 84 5.23 7.95 -8.37
CA TYR A 84 3.96 8.58 -8.69
C TYR A 84 3.94 9.11 -10.14
N ARG A 85 2.77 9.06 -10.79
CA ARG A 85 2.66 9.50 -12.19
C ARG A 85 2.73 11.00 -12.33
N ALA A 86 2.00 11.72 -11.50
CA ALA A 86 1.98 13.17 -11.57
C ALA A 86 3.37 13.72 -11.24
N THR A 87 3.80 14.73 -11.98
CA THR A 87 5.07 15.39 -11.73
C THR A 87 4.99 16.26 -10.49
N VAL A 88 6.13 16.61 -9.89
CA VAL A 88 6.18 17.53 -8.75
C VAL A 88 5.44 18.84 -9.08
N GLU A 89 5.60 19.35 -10.31
CA GLU A 89 4.93 20.55 -10.79
C GLU A 89 3.42 20.37 -10.94
N GLU A 90 2.95 19.20 -11.38
CA GLU A 90 1.52 18.89 -11.50
C GLU A 90 0.86 18.78 -10.10
N ILE A 91 1.52 18.09 -9.16
CA ILE A 91 1.00 17.85 -7.81
C ILE A 91 1.04 19.13 -6.95
N GLN A 92 1.93 20.10 -7.24
CA GLN A 92 1.96 21.39 -6.54
C GLN A 92 0.63 22.16 -6.61
N HIS A 93 -0.20 21.87 -7.61
CA HIS A 93 -1.54 22.46 -7.75
C HIS A 93 -2.67 21.58 -7.18
N SER A 94 -2.36 20.42 -6.60
CA SER A 94 -3.28 19.47 -5.97
C SER A 94 -2.83 19.09 -4.55
N PRO A 95 -3.17 19.91 -3.53
CA PRO A 95 -2.80 19.65 -2.14
C PRO A 95 -3.23 18.26 -1.63
N ASP A 96 -4.43 17.80 -2.01
CA ASP A 96 -4.93 16.48 -1.61
C ASP A 96 -4.05 15.33 -2.14
N GLU A 97 -3.42 15.48 -3.31
CA GLU A 97 -2.55 14.45 -3.88
C GLU A 97 -1.19 14.39 -3.15
N ILE A 98 -0.63 15.54 -2.75
CA ILE A 98 0.54 15.57 -1.85
C ILE A 98 0.21 14.89 -0.53
N GLU A 99 -0.94 15.22 0.05
CA GLU A 99 -1.38 14.65 1.33
C GLU A 99 -1.60 13.14 1.24
N ASN A 100 -2.22 12.63 0.17
CA ASN A 100 -2.40 11.19 0.02
C ASN A 100 -1.05 10.46 -0.15
N ASN A 101 -0.15 11.00 -0.98
CA ASN A 101 1.17 10.41 -1.19
C ASN A 101 2.01 10.40 0.10
N ALA A 102 1.97 11.49 0.88
CA ALA A 102 2.65 11.58 2.17
C ALA A 102 2.02 10.68 3.24
N ALA A 103 0.69 10.51 3.22
CA ALA A 103 -0.02 9.60 4.11
C ALA A 103 0.42 8.15 3.90
N GLU A 104 0.54 7.71 2.65
CA GLU A 104 1.03 6.36 2.37
C GLU A 104 2.45 6.17 2.93
N VAL A 105 3.35 7.12 2.72
CA VAL A 105 4.71 7.06 3.28
C VAL A 105 4.70 7.00 4.80
N LYS A 106 3.85 7.80 5.46
CA LYS A 106 3.69 7.76 6.92
C LYS A 106 3.23 6.38 7.40
N ILE A 107 2.28 5.77 6.69
CA ILE A 107 1.81 4.42 7.01
C ILE A 107 2.93 3.40 6.81
N LYS A 108 3.71 3.48 5.73
CA LYS A 108 4.87 2.60 5.52
C LYS A 108 5.92 2.74 6.61
N LYS A 109 6.11 3.94 7.17
CA LYS A 109 6.95 4.15 8.36
C LYS A 109 6.39 3.42 9.59
N LEU A 110 5.08 3.54 9.85
CA LEU A 110 4.40 2.85 10.97
C LEU A 110 4.51 1.32 10.87
N LEU A 111 4.42 0.78 9.66
CA LEU A 111 4.54 -0.66 9.39
C LEU A 111 6.01 -1.16 9.44
N GLY A 112 6.99 -0.27 9.53
CA GLY A 112 8.40 -0.63 9.40
C GLY A 112 8.80 -1.08 7.98
N GLU A 113 7.98 -0.74 6.98
CA GLU A 113 8.18 -1.10 5.57
C GLU A 113 8.90 -0.01 4.79
N TYR A 114 9.02 1.20 5.32
CA TYR A 114 9.70 2.33 4.68
C TYR A 114 11.23 2.19 4.68
N ALA A 115 11.87 2.50 3.56
CA ALA A 115 13.33 2.55 3.43
C ALA A 115 13.86 3.93 2.99
N GLY A 116 13.08 4.73 2.27
CA GLY A 116 13.51 6.04 1.77
C GLY A 116 12.47 6.71 0.88
N SER A 117 12.63 7.99 0.56
CA SER A 117 11.78 8.71 -0.40
C SER A 117 12.49 9.93 -0.96
N GLY A 118 11.95 10.50 -2.04
CA GLY A 118 12.50 11.68 -2.67
C GLY A 118 11.88 12.01 -4.01
N THR A 119 12.67 12.67 -4.87
CA THR A 119 12.28 13.04 -6.23
C THR A 119 13.18 12.42 -7.28
N LEU A 120 12.59 11.81 -8.30
CA LEU A 120 13.28 11.22 -9.45
C LEU A 120 13.14 12.12 -10.67
N SER A 121 14.26 12.54 -11.26
CA SER A 121 14.25 13.26 -12.54
C SER A 121 14.27 12.27 -13.71
N GLN A 122 13.27 12.34 -14.60
CA GLN A 122 13.27 11.59 -15.86
C GLN A 122 14.13 12.28 -16.93
N SER A 123 14.40 11.59 -18.03
CA SER A 123 15.14 12.14 -19.19
C SER A 123 14.48 13.39 -19.78
N SER A 124 13.18 13.55 -19.60
CA SER A 124 12.40 14.73 -19.97
C SER A 124 12.64 15.95 -19.08
N GLY A 125 13.43 15.83 -18.01
CA GLY A 125 13.63 16.87 -17.00
C GLY A 125 12.50 16.99 -15.97
N LYS A 126 11.38 16.31 -16.19
CA LYS A 126 10.26 16.24 -15.25
C LYS A 126 10.65 15.45 -13.99
N LYS A 127 10.21 15.94 -12.83
CA LYS A 127 10.46 15.30 -11.54
C LYS A 127 9.22 14.57 -11.05
N HIS A 128 9.40 13.39 -10.48
CA HIS A 128 8.31 12.61 -9.87
C HIS A 128 8.63 12.31 -8.43
N HIS A 129 7.65 12.39 -7.54
CA HIS A 129 7.78 11.83 -6.20
C HIS A 129 7.93 10.32 -6.27
N PHE A 130 8.73 9.76 -5.37
CA PHE A 130 8.80 8.32 -5.16
C PHE A 130 9.11 8.00 -3.71
N PHE A 131 8.80 6.78 -3.30
CA PHE A 131 9.32 6.20 -2.07
C PHE A 131 9.74 4.75 -2.28
N ILE A 132 10.68 4.30 -1.46
CA ILE A 132 11.24 2.97 -1.41
C ILE A 132 10.69 2.26 -0.19
N MET A 133 10.21 1.04 -0.40
CA MET A 133 9.65 0.19 0.64
C MET A 133 10.13 -1.25 0.48
N LYS A 134 9.94 -2.04 1.54
CA LYS A 134 10.11 -3.48 1.51
C LYS A 134 9.22 -4.09 0.41
N GLN A 135 9.80 -4.97 -0.39
CA GLN A 135 9.03 -5.79 -1.32
C GLN A 135 8.26 -6.84 -0.52
N LEU A 136 6.93 -6.79 -0.61
CA LEU A 136 6.06 -7.83 -0.07
C LEU A 136 6.07 -9.08 -0.96
N SER A 137 5.95 -10.26 -0.36
CA SER A 137 5.81 -11.51 -1.10
C SER A 137 4.38 -11.73 -1.56
N GLY A 138 4.21 -12.66 -2.50
CA GLY A 138 2.90 -13.05 -3.03
C GLY A 138 2.63 -12.53 -4.44
N THR A 139 1.47 -12.93 -4.95
CA THR A 139 0.93 -12.54 -6.25
C THR A 139 -0.35 -11.75 -6.03
N VAL A 140 -0.61 -10.75 -6.87
CA VAL A 140 -1.89 -10.01 -6.88
C VAL A 140 -3.05 -10.99 -7.00
N LEU A 141 -4.04 -10.87 -6.11
CA LEU A 141 -5.11 -11.86 -5.95
C LEU A 141 -5.82 -12.16 -7.28
N SER A 142 -6.20 -11.13 -8.04
CA SER A 142 -6.84 -11.24 -9.36
C SER A 142 -6.02 -12.02 -10.40
N LYS A 143 -4.70 -12.14 -10.18
CA LYS A 143 -3.75 -12.82 -11.06
C LYS A 143 -3.34 -14.20 -10.58
N THR A 144 -3.83 -14.66 -9.42
CA THR A 144 -3.43 -15.96 -8.86
C THR A 144 -3.95 -17.13 -9.69
N PRO A 145 -3.11 -18.15 -9.99
CA PRO A 145 -3.55 -19.35 -10.68
C PRO A 145 -4.64 -20.12 -9.93
N GLN A 146 -4.55 -20.19 -8.60
CA GLN A 146 -5.45 -20.94 -7.73
C GLN A 146 -6.91 -20.49 -7.87
N LEU A 147 -7.16 -19.17 -7.94
CA LEU A 147 -8.51 -18.64 -8.16
C LEU A 147 -9.07 -18.98 -9.56
N LYS A 148 -8.21 -19.24 -10.54
CA LYS A 148 -8.62 -19.62 -11.89
C LYS A 148 -8.85 -21.13 -12.04
N SER A 149 -8.13 -21.94 -11.27
CA SER A 149 -8.18 -23.40 -11.37
C SER A 149 -9.10 -24.08 -10.34
N THR A 150 -9.47 -23.37 -9.27
CA THR A 150 -10.32 -23.94 -8.21
C THR A 150 -11.70 -24.34 -8.73
N LYS A 151 -12.21 -25.48 -8.24
CA LYS A 151 -13.59 -25.91 -8.48
C LYS A 151 -14.59 -25.25 -7.52
N ASN A 152 -14.11 -24.61 -6.45
CA ASN A 152 -14.93 -23.98 -5.43
C ASN A 152 -14.43 -22.57 -5.10
N LYS A 153 -14.59 -21.66 -6.08
CA LYS A 153 -14.14 -20.27 -5.98
C LYS A 153 -14.74 -19.55 -4.78
N GLU A 154 -16.01 -19.79 -4.47
CA GLU A 154 -16.70 -19.14 -3.35
C GLU A 154 -16.08 -19.52 -2.01
N ALA A 155 -15.82 -20.81 -1.77
CA ALA A 155 -15.18 -21.26 -0.54
C ALA A 155 -13.76 -20.70 -0.40
N LEU A 156 -12.99 -20.68 -1.50
CA LEU A 156 -11.64 -20.12 -1.49
C LEU A 156 -11.64 -18.62 -1.19
N LEU A 157 -12.53 -17.84 -1.83
CA LEU A 157 -12.68 -16.41 -1.56
C LEU A 157 -13.09 -16.15 -0.10
N LYS A 158 -13.96 -16.99 0.47
CA LYS A 158 -14.33 -16.90 1.90
C LYS A 158 -13.11 -17.14 2.81
N THR A 159 -12.28 -18.15 2.53
CA THR A 159 -11.06 -18.41 3.28
C THR A 159 -10.04 -17.28 3.16
N LEU A 160 -9.89 -16.72 1.96
CA LEU A 160 -9.02 -15.56 1.73
C LEU A 160 -9.51 -14.35 2.53
N ARG A 161 -10.82 -14.09 2.53
CA ARG A 161 -11.44 -12.96 3.24
C ARG A 161 -11.18 -13.05 4.73
N GLU A 162 -11.42 -14.22 5.32
CA GLU A 162 -11.17 -14.48 6.74
C GLU A 162 -9.69 -14.23 7.10
N LYS A 163 -8.76 -14.77 6.31
CA LYS A 163 -7.33 -14.58 6.54
C LYS A 163 -6.90 -13.12 6.40
N TYR A 164 -7.45 -12.40 5.42
CA TYR A 164 -7.18 -10.97 5.26
C TYR A 164 -7.73 -10.16 6.44
N CYS A 165 -8.95 -10.43 6.89
CA CYS A 165 -9.55 -9.73 8.02
C CYS A 165 -8.79 -10.00 9.32
N ALA A 166 -8.32 -11.23 9.52
CA ALA A 166 -7.47 -11.58 10.67
C ALA A 166 -6.11 -10.87 10.62
N TRP A 167 -5.50 -10.79 9.44
CA TRP A 167 -4.28 -10.01 9.25
C TRP A 167 -4.50 -8.51 9.49
N SER A 168 -5.55 -7.93 8.87
CA SER A 168 -5.93 -6.52 9.00
C SER A 168 -6.18 -6.14 10.46
N ALA A 169 -6.87 -6.99 11.21
CA ALA A 169 -7.12 -6.78 12.64
C ALA A 169 -5.81 -6.71 13.44
N LYS A 170 -4.88 -7.65 13.23
CA LYS A 170 -3.56 -7.63 13.87
C LYS A 170 -2.79 -6.36 13.54
N THR A 171 -2.76 -5.99 12.26
CA THR A 171 -2.10 -4.77 11.80
C THR A 171 -2.72 -3.52 12.43
N ALA A 172 -4.03 -3.45 12.53
CA ALA A 172 -4.75 -2.35 13.16
C ALA A 172 -4.41 -2.20 14.65
N ILE A 173 -4.34 -3.31 15.39
CA ILE A 173 -3.99 -3.26 16.81
C ILE A 173 -2.52 -2.88 16.99
N GLN A 174 -1.62 -3.52 16.24
CA GLN A 174 -0.17 -3.35 16.39
C GLN A 174 0.32 -1.97 15.91
N HIS A 175 -0.19 -1.50 14.78
CA HIS A 175 0.33 -0.31 14.08
C HIS A 175 -0.63 0.88 14.11
N LYS A 176 -1.80 0.73 14.74
CA LYS A 176 -2.84 1.77 14.84
C LYS A 176 -3.30 2.31 13.49
N VAL A 177 -3.30 1.45 12.47
CA VAL A 177 -3.74 1.80 11.11
C VAL A 177 -4.49 0.63 10.46
N MET A 178 -5.53 0.93 9.70
CA MET A 178 -6.21 -0.03 8.83
C MET A 178 -6.56 0.61 7.49
N THR A 179 -6.78 -0.20 6.45
CA THR A 179 -7.32 0.27 5.18
C THR A 179 -8.64 -0.43 4.88
N LEU A 180 -9.56 0.30 4.25
CA LEU A 180 -10.82 -0.22 3.73
C LEU A 180 -10.82 -0.32 2.20
N ASP A 181 -9.78 0.21 1.54
CA ASP A 181 -9.60 0.11 0.10
C ASP A 181 -9.12 -1.30 -0.27
N THR A 182 -10.07 -2.22 -0.25
CA THR A 182 -9.83 -3.64 -0.43
C THR A 182 -10.53 -4.12 -1.68
N HIS A 183 -9.73 -4.58 -2.62
CA HIS A 183 -10.18 -5.21 -3.86
C HIS A 183 -9.10 -6.17 -4.35
N GLU A 184 -9.44 -7.11 -5.23
CA GLU A 184 -8.50 -8.17 -5.65
C GLU A 184 -7.15 -7.65 -6.19
N ASP A 185 -7.11 -6.46 -6.80
CA ASP A 185 -5.87 -5.85 -7.29
C ASP A 185 -4.96 -5.24 -6.20
N ASN A 186 -5.49 -5.01 -4.99
CA ASN A 186 -4.78 -4.48 -3.82
C ASN A 186 -4.46 -5.55 -2.77
N ILE A 187 -4.63 -6.83 -3.10
CA ILE A 187 -4.28 -7.94 -2.22
C ILE A 187 -3.15 -8.75 -2.85
N LEU A 188 -2.06 -8.94 -2.09
CA LEU A 188 -1.03 -9.93 -2.40
C LEU A 188 -1.30 -11.18 -1.59
N VAL A 189 -1.30 -12.33 -2.25
CA VAL A 189 -1.47 -13.64 -1.61
C VAL A 189 -0.35 -14.59 -2.03
N GLU A 190 0.14 -15.37 -1.07
CA GLU A 190 1.07 -16.46 -1.29
C GLU A 190 0.41 -17.77 -0.87
N PHE A 191 0.39 -18.75 -1.77
CA PHE A 191 -0.10 -20.10 -1.51
C PHE A 191 1.06 -21.06 -1.20
N GLU A 192 0.77 -22.14 -0.49
CA GLU A 192 1.73 -23.24 -0.29
C GLU A 192 1.85 -24.07 -1.57
N GLY A 193 2.84 -23.76 -2.39
CA GLY A 193 3.06 -24.43 -3.67
C GLY A 193 1.84 -24.33 -4.59
N ASN A 194 1.38 -25.48 -5.08
CA ASN A 194 0.20 -25.57 -5.97
C ASN A 194 -1.11 -25.86 -5.23
N THR A 195 -1.15 -25.71 -3.91
CA THR A 195 -2.35 -25.95 -3.10
C THR A 195 -3.22 -24.69 -2.99
N GLU A 196 -4.42 -24.84 -2.43
CA GLU A 196 -5.30 -23.74 -2.03
C GLU A 196 -5.02 -23.26 -0.59
N ASN A 197 -3.97 -23.78 0.07
CA ASN A 197 -3.56 -23.33 1.40
C ASN A 197 -2.86 -21.98 1.30
N VAL A 198 -3.43 -20.97 1.96
CA VAL A 198 -2.89 -19.60 1.99
C VAL A 198 -1.81 -19.49 3.06
N LYS A 199 -0.57 -19.26 2.61
CA LYS A 199 0.62 -19.02 3.44
C LYS A 199 0.67 -17.58 3.96
N SER A 200 0.40 -16.59 3.11
CA SER A 200 0.37 -15.18 3.51
C SER A 200 -0.65 -14.39 2.69
N ILE A 201 -1.17 -13.31 3.27
CA ILE A 201 -2.08 -12.38 2.61
C ILE A 201 -1.83 -10.98 3.17
N LEU A 202 -1.60 -9.99 2.30
CA LEU A 202 -1.13 -8.65 2.65
C LEU A 202 -1.75 -7.61 1.70
N THR A 203 -1.85 -6.34 2.12
CA THR A 203 -2.08 -5.22 1.19
C THR A 203 -0.78 -4.42 0.93
N PRO A 204 -0.36 -4.23 -0.34
CA PRO A 204 0.73 -3.34 -0.66
C PRO A 204 0.30 -1.87 -0.66
N ASP A 205 -0.99 -1.57 -0.88
CA ASP A 205 -1.52 -0.23 -1.14
C ASP A 205 -2.26 0.33 0.09
N TRP A 206 -1.94 1.58 0.43
CA TRP A 206 -2.38 2.25 1.66
C TRP A 206 -2.83 3.71 1.43
N ASP A 207 -3.12 4.08 0.18
CA ASP A 207 -3.57 5.42 -0.20
C ASP A 207 -4.81 5.89 0.61
N GLU A 208 -5.62 4.96 1.14
CA GLU A 208 -6.82 5.22 1.94
C GLU A 208 -6.71 4.77 3.41
N GLY A 209 -5.50 4.69 3.96
CA GLY A 209 -5.30 4.27 5.35
C GLY A 209 -5.94 5.21 6.38
N GLN A 210 -6.59 4.61 7.37
CA GLN A 210 -7.27 5.27 8.48
C GLN A 210 -6.60 4.94 9.82
N GLU A 211 -6.62 5.91 10.73
CA GLU A 211 -6.07 5.76 12.08
C GLU A 211 -7.00 4.96 12.99
N ILE A 212 -6.44 4.19 13.92
CA ILE A 212 -7.16 3.62 15.05
C ILE A 212 -6.99 4.54 16.26
N ILE A 213 -8.04 5.28 16.62
CA ILE A 213 -8.02 6.26 17.72
C ILE A 213 -8.50 5.70 19.07
N GLY A 214 -9.04 4.49 19.07
CA GLY A 214 -9.47 3.77 20.28
C GLY A 214 -8.57 2.59 20.65
N THR A 215 -9.12 1.75 21.52
CA THR A 215 -8.53 0.46 21.92
C THR A 215 -9.48 -0.69 21.60
N PRO A 216 -9.87 -0.89 20.32
CA PRO A 216 -10.67 -2.05 19.96
C PRO A 216 -9.88 -3.33 20.24
N SER A 217 -10.57 -4.41 20.51
CA SER A 217 -10.00 -5.75 20.48
C SER A 217 -9.72 -6.19 19.03
N GLU A 218 -8.80 -7.13 18.85
CA GLU A 218 -8.56 -7.76 17.53
C GLU A 218 -9.86 -8.34 16.96
N LYS A 219 -10.73 -8.91 17.81
CA LYS A 219 -12.03 -9.45 17.40
C LYS A 219 -12.96 -8.36 16.84
N GLU A 220 -13.05 -7.21 17.49
CA GLU A 220 -13.91 -6.11 17.00
C GLU A 220 -13.46 -5.61 15.63
N VAL A 221 -12.14 -5.44 15.42
CA VAL A 221 -11.60 -5.04 14.12
C VAL A 221 -11.82 -6.13 13.07
N HIS A 222 -11.65 -7.40 13.44
CA HIS A 222 -11.92 -8.54 12.57
C HIS A 222 -13.38 -8.58 12.11
N ASP A 223 -14.33 -8.53 13.04
CA ASP A 223 -15.76 -8.59 12.75
C ASP A 223 -16.20 -7.39 11.87
N PHE A 224 -15.66 -6.20 12.17
CA PHE A 224 -15.87 -5.02 11.33
C PHE A 224 -15.32 -5.23 9.91
N SER A 225 -14.09 -5.72 9.79
CA SER A 225 -13.46 -6.05 8.51
C SER A 225 -14.29 -7.06 7.71
N MET A 226 -14.78 -8.10 8.37
CA MET A 226 -15.66 -9.12 7.79
C MET A 226 -17.05 -8.60 7.40
N LYS A 227 -17.46 -7.41 7.86
CA LYS A 227 -18.70 -6.76 7.40
C LYS A 227 -18.50 -6.01 6.09
N TYR A 228 -17.34 -5.37 5.89
CA TYR A 228 -17.15 -4.38 4.81
C TYR A 228 -16.21 -4.81 3.68
N ILE A 229 -15.25 -5.69 3.96
CA ILE A 229 -14.28 -6.13 2.95
C ILE A 229 -14.90 -7.24 2.12
N MET A 230 -14.92 -7.10 0.79
CA MET A 230 -15.40 -8.12 -0.15
C MET A 230 -14.38 -8.28 -1.29
N PHE A 231 -14.25 -9.49 -1.82
CA PHE A 231 -13.41 -9.79 -2.98
C PHE A 231 -14.29 -10.07 -4.19
#